data_AF-A0A8X6NGD6-F1
#
_entry.id   AF-A0A8X6NGD6-F1
#
_cell.length_a   1.000
_cell.length_b   1.000
_cell.length_c   1.000
_cell.angle_alpha   90.00
_cell.angle_beta   90.00
_cell.angle_gamma   90.00
#
_symmetry.space_group_name_H-M   'P 1'
#
loop_
_entity.id
_entity.type
_entity.pdbx_description
1 polymer ?
#
loop_
_entity_poly.entity_id
_entity_poly.type
_entity_poly.pdbx_seq_one_letter_code
_entity_poly.pdbx_strand_id
1 'polypeptide(L)'
;MSKVPMRTRTTFKDSNIDTFLMFEELHVILPGQKFKFIEGKQTVQFSLQPSLIDEINSGKRDGQFRNEIQFRVWNFTNSEDWAEIYLCIEVNNYPVFVPQPSPHIIYITAYCALEKNFSNHLKISSPRPEVLENFAFCLSIVARFTPAEIIEQHPLKEVFNATKALANNMMNGVEDRRFALGLYDLAGNVINEPCRSNVCDHPEVFDLETFLKNMQYNLQWKCPICAKKIKYQDLEIDRFLKRMKMNGKTVLHFYKRRNPKKFQQMCGDEIICEQEIIVID
;
A
#
# COMPACT_ATOMS: atom_id res chain seq x y z
N MET A 1 -20.61 -9.92 -0.16
CA MET A 1 -19.64 -9.35 0.79
C MET A 1 -18.31 -10.07 0.58
N SER A 2 -17.57 -9.63 -0.44
CA SER A 2 -16.29 -10.18 -0.83
C SER A 2 -15.23 -9.77 0.20
N LYS A 3 -14.76 -10.75 0.97
CA LYS A 3 -13.57 -10.60 1.81
C LYS A 3 -12.39 -10.44 0.87
N VAL A 4 -11.88 -9.23 0.72
CA VAL A 4 -10.55 -9.01 0.14
C VAL A 4 -9.56 -9.68 1.09
N PRO A 5 -8.85 -10.76 0.73
CA PRO A 5 -7.86 -11.38 1.59
C PRO A 5 -6.49 -10.82 1.19
N MET A 6 -5.91 -10.00 2.05
CA MET A 6 -4.46 -9.88 2.03
C MET A 6 -3.88 -11.19 2.56
N ARG A 7 -3.43 -12.06 1.66
CA ARG A 7 -2.67 -13.31 1.92
C ARG A 7 -2.93 -13.91 3.31
N THR A 8 -4.07 -14.57 3.50
CA THR A 8 -4.22 -15.50 4.64
C THR A 8 -3.93 -16.91 4.16
N ARG A 9 -2.81 -17.43 4.66
CA ARG A 9 -2.28 -18.79 4.48
C ARG A 9 -3.33 -19.86 4.82
N THR A 10 -3.48 -20.89 3.99
CA THR A 10 -3.52 -22.31 4.40
C THR A 10 -3.60 -23.22 3.17
N THR A 11 -2.62 -24.12 3.04
CA THR A 11 -2.66 -25.39 2.28
C THR A 11 -2.91 -25.35 0.77
N PHE A 12 -2.10 -26.16 0.07
CA PHE A 12 -2.00 -26.40 -1.37
C PHE A 12 -3.29 -26.89 -2.08
N LYS A 13 -4.48 -26.78 -1.47
CA LYS A 13 -5.73 -27.34 -1.99
C LYS A 13 -6.89 -26.36 -2.18
N ASP A 14 -6.81 -25.16 -1.63
CA ASP A 14 -7.81 -24.09 -1.86
C ASP A 14 -7.10 -22.74 -2.05
N SER A 15 -6.05 -22.75 -2.88
CA SER A 15 -5.23 -21.57 -3.17
C SER A 15 -5.99 -20.58 -4.05
N ASN A 16 -6.90 -19.83 -3.47
CA ASN A 16 -7.28 -18.52 -4.01
C ASN A 16 -6.12 -17.56 -3.70
N ILE A 17 -5.02 -17.74 -4.44
CA ILE A 17 -3.87 -16.84 -4.53
C ILE A 17 -4.28 -15.54 -5.28
N ASP A 18 -5.52 -15.48 -5.76
CA ASP A 18 -6.02 -14.60 -6.82
C ASP A 18 -6.63 -13.28 -6.33
N THR A 19 -6.13 -12.66 -5.26
CA THR A 19 -6.61 -11.31 -4.92
C THR A 19 -5.53 -10.45 -4.28
N PHE A 20 -4.52 -10.12 -5.08
CA PHE A 20 -3.69 -8.97 -4.75
C PHE A 20 -4.49 -7.72 -5.04
N LEU A 21 -4.64 -6.85 -4.04
CA LEU A 21 -5.38 -5.58 -4.20
C LEU A 21 -4.84 -4.73 -5.37
N MET A 22 -3.56 -4.88 -5.71
CA MET A 22 -2.86 -4.00 -6.63
C MET A 22 -2.94 -4.46 -8.11
N PHE A 23 -3.38 -5.68 -8.37
CA PHE A 23 -3.46 -6.21 -9.74
C PHE A 23 -4.36 -7.45 -9.84
N GLU A 24 -4.87 -7.69 -11.05
CA GLU A 24 -5.53 -8.92 -11.45
C GLU A 24 -4.57 -9.78 -12.27
N GLU A 25 -4.51 -11.09 -11.97
CA GLU A 25 -3.73 -12.01 -12.79
C GLU A 25 -4.52 -12.43 -14.03
N LEU A 26 -3.94 -12.20 -15.20
CA LEU A 26 -4.56 -12.49 -16.49
C LEU A 26 -4.07 -13.81 -17.07
N HIS A 27 -2.76 -14.06 -16.95
CA HIS A 27 -2.15 -15.27 -17.53
C HIS A 27 -0.88 -15.68 -16.79
N VAL A 28 -0.73 -16.97 -16.51
CA VAL A 28 0.52 -17.54 -15.95
C VAL A 28 1.45 -17.93 -17.09
N ILE A 29 2.58 -17.24 -17.21
CA ILE A 29 3.65 -17.56 -18.18
C ILE A 29 4.48 -18.73 -17.66
N LEU A 30 4.89 -18.65 -16.40
CA LEU A 30 5.72 -19.63 -15.73
C LEU A 30 5.11 -19.93 -14.36
N PRO A 31 4.65 -21.17 -14.10
CA PRO A 31 4.07 -21.53 -12.82
C PRO A 31 5.10 -21.43 -11.70
N GLY A 32 4.60 -21.39 -10.46
CA GLY A 32 5.44 -21.28 -9.27
C GLY A 32 6.48 -22.39 -9.18
N GLN A 33 7.76 -22.03 -9.12
CA GLN A 33 8.88 -22.96 -8.97
C GLN A 33 9.91 -22.46 -7.96
N LYS A 34 10.61 -23.39 -7.30
CA LYS A 34 11.67 -23.06 -6.34
C LYS A 34 12.90 -22.50 -7.04
N PHE A 35 13.67 -21.70 -6.31
CA PHE A 35 15.00 -21.32 -6.77
C PHE A 35 15.93 -22.53 -6.83
N LYS A 36 16.73 -22.60 -7.89
CA LYS A 36 17.74 -23.63 -8.17
C LYS A 36 18.96 -22.95 -8.80
N PHE A 37 19.86 -22.46 -7.97
CA PHE A 37 21.08 -21.81 -8.42
C PHE A 37 22.13 -22.86 -8.82
N ILE A 38 22.63 -22.76 -10.05
CA ILE A 38 23.77 -23.51 -10.58
C ILE A 38 24.85 -22.48 -10.86
N GLU A 39 26.04 -22.66 -10.28
CA GLU A 39 27.15 -21.67 -10.39
C GLU A 39 26.71 -20.24 -9.98
N GLY A 40 25.84 -20.14 -8.97
CA GLY A 40 25.32 -18.87 -8.44
C GLY A 40 24.23 -18.21 -9.28
N LYS A 41 23.74 -18.87 -10.35
CA LYS A 41 22.70 -18.31 -11.24
C LYS A 41 21.59 -19.31 -11.55
N GLN A 42 20.40 -18.81 -11.84
CA GLN A 42 19.30 -19.57 -12.39
C GLN A 42 18.81 -18.88 -13.67
N THR A 43 18.73 -19.63 -14.77
CA THR A 43 18.24 -19.13 -16.05
C THR A 43 16.92 -19.79 -16.41
N VAL A 44 15.96 -19.01 -16.89
CA VAL A 44 14.66 -19.46 -17.37
C VAL A 44 14.41 -18.87 -18.74
N GLN A 45 13.91 -19.67 -19.67
CA GLN A 45 13.41 -19.23 -20.97
C GLN A 45 11.89 -19.22 -20.96
N PHE A 46 11.28 -18.22 -21.59
CA PHE A 46 9.84 -18.14 -21.77
C PHE A 46 9.47 -17.40 -23.06
N SER A 47 8.34 -17.77 -23.66
CA SER A 47 7.81 -17.14 -24.87
C SER A 47 6.39 -16.64 -24.61
N LEU A 48 5.99 -15.57 -25.29
CA LEU A 48 4.66 -14.98 -25.16
C LEU A 48 3.78 -15.38 -26.35
N GLN A 49 2.52 -15.70 -26.07
CA GLN A 49 1.53 -15.91 -27.13
C GLN A 49 1.21 -14.58 -27.83
N PRO A 50 0.97 -14.58 -29.16
CA PRO A 50 0.65 -13.35 -29.89
C PRO A 50 -0.49 -12.52 -29.29
N SER A 51 -1.56 -13.17 -28.82
CA SER A 51 -2.70 -12.49 -28.18
C SER A 51 -2.31 -11.71 -26.93
N LEU A 52 -1.40 -12.27 -26.14
CA LEU A 52 -0.91 -11.64 -24.90
C LEU A 52 0.01 -10.45 -25.20
N ILE A 53 0.78 -10.53 -26.29
CA ILE A 53 1.60 -9.41 -26.77
C ILE A 53 0.70 -8.23 -27.18
N ASP A 54 -0.37 -8.51 -27.91
CA ASP A 54 -1.35 -7.50 -28.32
C ASP A 54 -2.04 -6.86 -27.09
N GLU A 55 -2.32 -7.66 -26.06
CA GLU A 55 -2.89 -7.20 -24.78
C GLU A 55 -1.95 -6.26 -24.01
N ILE A 56 -0.65 -6.59 -23.93
CA ILE A 56 0.37 -5.74 -23.31
C ILE A 56 0.53 -4.43 -24.09
N ASN A 57 0.58 -4.50 -25.43
CA ASN A 57 0.81 -3.34 -26.29
C ASN A 57 -0.39 -2.37 -26.32
N SER A 58 -1.61 -2.89 -26.28
CA SER A 58 -2.84 -2.08 -26.23
C SER A 58 -3.07 -1.43 -24.86
N GLY A 59 -2.48 -1.97 -23.79
CA GLY A 59 -2.68 -1.52 -22.42
C GLY A 59 -1.89 -0.29 -21.98
N LYS A 60 -1.39 0.59 -22.85
CA LYS A 60 -0.61 1.77 -22.41
C LYS A 60 -1.53 2.88 -21.87
N ARG A 61 -1.34 3.28 -20.61
CA ARG A 61 -2.00 4.45 -19.97
C ARG A 61 -0.90 5.40 -19.48
N ASP A 62 -0.89 6.64 -19.97
CA ASP A 62 0.07 7.70 -19.57
C ASP A 62 1.55 7.29 -19.62
N GLY A 63 1.92 6.48 -20.61
CA GLY A 63 3.30 5.98 -20.76
C GLY A 63 3.67 4.81 -19.84
N GLN A 64 2.75 4.32 -19.01
CA GLN A 64 2.90 3.10 -18.21
C GLN A 64 2.06 1.96 -18.78
N PHE A 65 2.54 0.73 -18.64
CA PHE A 65 1.79 -0.46 -19.05
C PHE A 65 0.74 -0.79 -17.98
N ARG A 66 -0.54 -0.85 -18.38
CA ARG A 66 -1.62 -1.40 -17.56
C ARG A 66 -1.42 -2.90 -17.38
N ASN A 67 -1.15 -3.60 -18.48
CA ASN A 67 -0.90 -5.03 -18.49
C ASN A 67 0.60 -5.29 -18.55
N GLU A 68 1.14 -5.93 -17.51
CA GLU A 68 2.58 -6.06 -17.29
C GLU A 68 3.03 -7.49 -17.07
N ILE A 69 4.25 -7.78 -17.50
CA ILE A 69 4.94 -9.02 -17.13
C ILE A 69 5.51 -8.84 -15.74
N GLN A 70 4.99 -9.61 -14.80
CA GLN A 70 5.30 -9.56 -13.39
C GLN A 70 6.14 -10.76 -12.98
N PHE A 71 7.31 -10.50 -12.41
CA PHE A 71 8.12 -11.47 -11.68
C PHE A 71 7.78 -11.36 -10.19
N ARG A 72 7.26 -12.46 -9.62
CA ARG A 72 6.90 -12.51 -8.20
C ARG A 72 7.76 -13.48 -7.45
N VAL A 73 8.07 -13.14 -6.20
CA VAL A 73 8.88 -13.95 -5.28
C VAL A 73 8.17 -14.06 -3.93
N TRP A 74 8.11 -15.27 -3.38
CA TRP A 74 7.54 -15.49 -2.04
C TRP A 74 8.23 -16.64 -1.32
N ASN A 75 8.22 -16.57 0.01
CA ASN A 75 8.63 -17.67 0.86
C ASN A 75 7.48 -18.71 0.90
N PHE A 76 7.76 -19.97 0.54
CA PHE A 76 6.77 -21.04 0.53
C PHE A 76 6.72 -21.83 1.86
N THR A 77 7.70 -21.68 2.74
CA THR A 77 7.72 -22.31 4.06
C THR A 77 7.11 -21.44 5.14
N ASN A 78 7.30 -20.12 5.09
CA ASN A 78 6.65 -19.15 5.97
C ASN A 78 6.16 -17.92 5.20
N SER A 79 4.86 -17.84 4.95
CA SER A 79 4.26 -16.73 4.21
C SER A 79 4.26 -15.40 4.96
N GLU A 80 4.57 -15.40 6.25
CA GLU A 80 4.62 -14.19 7.10
C GLU A 80 6.03 -13.61 7.24
N ASP A 81 7.06 -14.37 6.86
CA ASP A 81 8.46 -13.91 6.93
C ASP A 81 8.81 -13.08 5.70
N TRP A 82 8.89 -11.77 5.94
CA TRP A 82 9.52 -10.81 5.05
C TRP A 82 11.04 -10.88 5.25
N ALA A 83 11.67 -11.94 4.75
CA ALA A 83 13.13 -11.96 4.73
C ALA A 83 13.62 -10.95 3.69
N GLU A 84 14.67 -10.20 4.03
CA GLU A 84 15.35 -9.35 3.06
C GLU A 84 16.00 -10.23 1.99
N ILE A 85 15.46 -10.15 0.77
CA ILE A 85 16.00 -10.83 -0.39
C ILE A 85 16.83 -9.85 -1.21
N TYR A 86 17.91 -10.33 -1.82
CA TYR A 86 18.77 -9.53 -2.69
C TYR A 86 18.89 -10.24 -4.03
N LEU A 87 18.19 -9.72 -5.03
CA LEU A 87 18.13 -10.31 -6.37
C LEU A 87 18.82 -9.39 -7.37
N CYS A 88 19.63 -9.99 -8.21
CA CYS A 88 20.14 -9.42 -9.44
C CYS A 88 19.44 -10.12 -10.60
N ILE A 89 18.72 -9.34 -11.42
CA ILE A 89 17.89 -9.84 -12.52
C ILE A 89 18.40 -9.28 -13.84
N GLU A 90 18.54 -10.14 -14.84
CA GLU A 90 18.75 -9.75 -16.23
C GLU A 90 17.64 -10.35 -17.09
N VAL A 91 17.12 -9.58 -18.03
CA VAL A 91 16.21 -10.08 -19.06
C VAL A 91 16.82 -9.79 -20.42
N ASN A 92 16.99 -10.82 -21.25
CA ASN A 92 17.63 -10.71 -22.56
C ASN A 92 19.02 -10.05 -22.53
N ASN A 93 19.80 -10.34 -21.47
CA ASN A 93 21.11 -9.75 -21.16
C ASN A 93 21.10 -8.26 -20.80
N TYR A 94 19.93 -7.66 -20.59
CA TYR A 94 19.79 -6.32 -20.05
C TYR A 94 19.55 -6.39 -18.53
N PRO A 95 20.35 -5.69 -17.71
CA PRO A 95 20.13 -5.66 -16.27
C PRO A 95 18.83 -4.91 -15.93
N VAL A 96 18.01 -5.53 -15.08
CA VAL A 96 16.79 -4.91 -14.54
C VAL A 96 17.15 -4.12 -13.29
N PHE A 97 16.70 -2.87 -13.19
CA PHE A 97 16.82 -2.12 -11.95
C PHE A 97 15.91 -2.73 -10.87
N VAL A 98 16.53 -3.28 -9.82
CA VAL A 98 15.84 -3.86 -8.67
C VAL A 98 16.30 -3.11 -7.41
N PRO A 99 15.42 -2.33 -6.75
CA PRO A 99 15.72 -1.70 -5.45
C PRO A 99 16.20 -2.74 -4.43
N GLN A 100 17.05 -2.35 -3.48
CA GLN A 100 17.55 -3.27 -2.45
C GLN A 100 17.15 -2.79 -1.04
N PRO A 101 16.67 -3.68 -0.15
CA PRO A 101 16.35 -5.10 -0.41
C PRO A 101 15.25 -5.26 -1.49
N SER A 102 15.33 -6.36 -2.23
CA SER A 102 14.49 -6.61 -3.41
C SER A 102 13.02 -6.72 -3.04
N PRO A 103 12.11 -6.05 -3.78
CA PRO A 103 10.69 -6.21 -3.57
C PRO A 103 10.24 -7.61 -4.00
N HIS A 104 9.11 -8.06 -3.44
CA HIS A 104 8.49 -9.35 -3.80
C HIS A 104 7.82 -9.35 -5.18
N ILE A 105 7.65 -8.18 -5.78
CA ILE A 105 7.04 -8.00 -7.11
C ILE A 105 7.96 -7.08 -7.90
N ILE A 106 8.34 -7.53 -9.09
CA ILE A 106 9.22 -6.80 -10.01
C ILE A 106 8.55 -6.85 -11.38
N TYR A 107 8.37 -5.69 -12.01
CA TYR A 107 7.83 -5.60 -13.36
C TYR A 107 8.99 -5.62 -14.35
N ILE A 108 8.95 -6.56 -15.29
CA ILE A 108 10.03 -6.80 -16.25
C ILE A 108 9.62 -6.52 -17.69
N THR A 109 8.38 -6.05 -17.92
CA THR A 109 7.79 -5.80 -19.24
C THR A 109 8.73 -5.04 -20.18
N ALA A 110 9.35 -3.97 -19.69
CA ALA A 110 10.22 -3.09 -20.48
C ALA A 110 11.52 -3.75 -20.96
N TYR A 111 11.90 -4.89 -20.38
CA TYR A 111 13.12 -5.63 -20.72
C TYR A 111 12.84 -6.88 -21.57
N CYS A 112 11.56 -7.23 -21.73
CA CYS A 112 11.12 -8.34 -22.57
C CYS A 112 11.01 -7.89 -24.03
N ALA A 113 11.40 -8.78 -24.94
CA ALA A 113 11.04 -8.67 -26.35
C ALA A 113 9.58 -9.09 -26.52
N LEU A 114 8.76 -8.16 -27.01
CA LEU A 114 7.33 -8.35 -27.27
C LEU A 114 7.11 -8.70 -28.75
N GLU A 115 7.81 -9.71 -29.23
CA GLU A 115 7.79 -10.17 -30.61
C GLU A 115 7.29 -11.61 -30.72
N LYS A 116 6.59 -11.91 -31.82
CA LYS A 116 6.08 -13.26 -32.08
C LYS A 116 7.26 -14.23 -32.26
N ASN A 117 7.16 -15.42 -31.67
CA ASN A 117 8.16 -16.48 -31.72
C ASN A 117 9.53 -16.12 -31.10
N PHE A 118 9.63 -15.02 -30.35
CA PHE A 118 10.83 -14.70 -29.60
C PHE A 118 10.85 -15.42 -28.24
N SER A 119 12.00 -16.01 -27.88
CA SER A 119 12.22 -16.63 -26.57
C SER A 119 12.98 -15.67 -25.67
N ASN A 120 12.27 -15.13 -24.67
CA ASN A 120 12.84 -14.26 -23.64
C ASN A 120 13.67 -15.10 -22.65
N HIS A 121 14.79 -14.54 -22.20
CA HIS A 121 15.70 -15.19 -21.26
C HIS A 121 15.78 -14.38 -19.97
N LEU A 122 15.27 -14.94 -18.88
CA LEU A 122 15.38 -14.40 -17.53
C LEU A 122 16.55 -15.07 -16.80
N LYS A 123 17.55 -14.29 -16.39
CA LYS A 123 18.63 -14.75 -15.52
C LYS A 123 18.46 -14.12 -14.14
N ILE A 124 18.57 -14.95 -13.12
CA ILE A 124 18.41 -14.57 -11.71
C ILE A 124 19.67 -14.98 -10.97
N SER A 125 20.20 -14.08 -10.18
CA SER A 125 21.32 -14.35 -9.27
C SER A 125 21.10 -13.63 -7.94
N SER A 126 21.81 -14.06 -6.91
CA SER A 126 21.75 -13.47 -5.58
C SER A 126 23.15 -13.53 -4.96
N PRO A 127 23.58 -12.50 -4.22
CA PRO A 127 24.79 -12.58 -3.41
C PRO A 127 24.61 -13.51 -2.18
N ARG A 128 23.37 -13.88 -1.86
CA ARG A 128 22.99 -14.78 -0.74
C ARG A 128 21.98 -15.84 -1.22
N PRO A 129 22.37 -16.76 -2.10
CA PRO A 129 21.47 -17.78 -2.66
C PRO A 129 20.87 -18.72 -1.60
N GLU A 130 21.59 -18.95 -0.49
CA GLU A 130 21.16 -19.78 0.64
C GLU A 130 19.87 -19.27 1.32
N VAL A 131 19.65 -17.95 1.32
CA VAL A 131 18.41 -17.35 1.87
C VAL A 131 17.18 -17.72 1.02
N LEU A 132 17.40 -18.06 -0.26
CA LEU A 132 16.34 -18.32 -1.23
C LEU A 132 15.92 -19.80 -1.32
N GLU A 133 16.51 -20.70 -0.53
CA GLU A 133 16.16 -22.13 -0.51
C GLU A 133 14.68 -22.37 -0.21
N ASN A 134 14.09 -21.50 0.62
CA ASN A 134 12.69 -21.54 1.02
C ASN A 134 11.79 -20.61 0.19
N PHE A 135 12.31 -20.07 -0.90
CA PHE A 135 11.58 -19.17 -1.78
C PHE A 135 11.22 -19.84 -3.10
N ALA A 136 10.14 -19.34 -3.68
CA ALA A 136 9.68 -19.67 -5.00
C ALA A 136 9.41 -18.40 -5.79
N PHE A 137 9.37 -18.54 -7.12
CA PHE A 137 9.01 -17.47 -8.02
C PHE A 137 8.09 -17.95 -9.15
N CYS A 138 7.40 -17.01 -9.78
CA CYS A 138 6.60 -17.24 -10.98
C CYS A 138 6.70 -16.02 -11.92
N LEU A 139 6.27 -16.23 -13.16
CA LEU A 139 6.02 -15.16 -14.13
C LEU A 139 4.56 -15.19 -14.53
N SER A 140 3.91 -14.03 -14.49
CA SER A 140 2.56 -13.86 -14.99
C SER A 140 2.36 -12.51 -15.67
N ILE A 141 1.33 -12.43 -16.50
CA ILE A 141 0.79 -11.18 -17.01
C ILE A 141 -0.30 -10.74 -16.06
N VAL A 142 -0.23 -9.49 -15.65
CA VAL A 142 -1.17 -8.90 -14.68
C VAL A 142 -1.70 -7.58 -15.18
N ALA A 143 -2.96 -7.27 -14.88
CA ALA A 143 -3.53 -5.94 -15.04
C ALA A 143 -3.32 -5.16 -13.73
N ARG A 144 -2.45 -4.14 -13.74
CA ARG A 144 -2.21 -3.27 -12.59
C ARG A 144 -3.38 -2.33 -12.39
N PHE A 145 -3.84 -2.23 -11.16
CA PHE A 145 -4.86 -1.26 -10.76
C PHE A 145 -4.20 0.03 -10.29
N THR A 146 -4.80 1.15 -10.66
CA THR A 146 -4.52 2.45 -10.07
C THR A 146 -5.12 2.52 -8.66
N PRO A 147 -4.58 3.37 -7.77
CA PRO A 147 -5.21 3.67 -6.48
C PRO A 147 -6.71 4.00 -6.58
N ALA A 148 -7.11 4.76 -7.61
CA ALA A 148 -8.51 5.10 -7.84
C ALA A 148 -9.38 3.87 -8.15
N GLU A 149 -8.92 3.00 -9.05
CA GLU A 149 -9.61 1.73 -9.36
C GLU A 149 -9.72 0.83 -8.12
N ILE A 150 -8.69 0.80 -7.28
CA ILE A 150 -8.70 0.06 -6.01
C ILE A 150 -9.77 0.60 -5.06
N ILE A 151 -9.82 1.92 -4.89
CA ILE A 151 -10.78 2.59 -4.00
C ILE A 151 -12.21 2.37 -4.50
N GLU A 152 -12.42 2.43 -5.81
CA GLU A 152 -13.72 2.19 -6.44
C GLU A 152 -14.20 0.75 -6.27
N GLN A 153 -13.33 -0.22 -6.53
CA GLN A 153 -13.66 -1.65 -6.42
C GLN A 153 -13.77 -2.13 -4.97
N HIS A 154 -13.03 -1.50 -4.06
CA HIS A 154 -12.94 -1.88 -2.65
C HIS A 154 -13.08 -0.67 -1.73
N PRO A 155 -14.27 -0.03 -1.69
CA PRO A 155 -14.47 1.17 -0.89
C PRO A 155 -14.27 0.88 0.59
N LEU A 156 -13.51 1.75 1.26
CA LEU A 156 -13.32 1.68 2.70
C LEU A 156 -14.56 2.15 3.46
N LYS A 157 -14.70 1.64 4.69
CA LYS A 157 -15.71 2.10 5.62
C LYS A 157 -15.41 3.55 6.04
N GLU A 158 -16.45 4.39 6.01
CA GLU A 158 -16.40 5.71 6.61
C GLU A 158 -16.78 5.63 8.11
N VAL A 159 -15.92 6.19 8.97
CA VAL A 159 -16.16 6.30 10.40
C VAL A 159 -16.26 7.76 10.81
N PHE A 160 -17.14 8.05 11.77
CA PHE A 160 -17.33 9.40 12.29
C PHE A 160 -16.59 9.58 13.61
N ASN A 161 -15.88 10.70 13.78
CA ASN A 161 -15.22 11.09 15.03
C ASN A 161 -14.13 10.14 15.58
N ALA A 162 -13.61 9.19 14.79
CA ALA A 162 -12.55 8.29 15.24
C ALA A 162 -11.29 9.08 15.68
N THR A 163 -10.91 10.08 14.87
CA THR A 163 -9.79 10.97 15.18
C THR A 163 -10.03 11.80 16.44
N LYS A 164 -11.26 12.31 16.62
CA LYS A 164 -11.67 13.08 17.82
C LYS A 164 -11.51 12.23 19.08
N ALA A 165 -11.95 10.97 19.04
CA ALA A 165 -11.85 10.07 20.18
C ALA A 165 -10.39 9.82 20.60
N LEU A 166 -9.50 9.61 19.62
CA LEU A 166 -8.07 9.40 19.87
C LEU A 166 -7.37 10.66 20.37
N ALA A 167 -7.66 11.81 19.75
CA ALA A 167 -7.13 13.09 20.21
C ALA A 167 -7.54 13.38 21.67
N ASN A 168 -8.80 13.09 22.03
CA ASN A 168 -9.27 13.23 23.41
C ASN A 168 -8.54 12.30 24.38
N ASN A 169 -8.26 11.06 23.96
CA ASN A 169 -7.49 10.11 24.76
C ASN A 169 -6.05 10.59 24.97
N MET A 170 -5.40 11.14 23.94
CA MET A 170 -4.06 11.72 24.05
C MET A 170 -4.00 12.97 24.94
N MET A 171 -5.04 13.81 24.93
CA MET A 171 -5.14 14.99 25.80
C MET A 171 -5.52 14.65 27.26
N ASN A 172 -5.61 13.37 27.63
CA ASN A 172 -5.85 12.99 29.02
C ASN A 172 -4.61 13.21 29.89
N GLY A 173 -4.73 14.15 30.84
CA GLY A 173 -3.65 14.51 31.77
C GLY A 173 -2.71 15.61 31.27
N VAL A 174 -2.87 16.08 30.03
CA VAL A 174 -2.05 17.17 29.46
C VAL A 174 -2.59 18.54 29.91
N GLU A 175 -1.69 19.43 30.36
CA GLU A 175 -2.04 20.79 30.82
C GLU A 175 -2.44 21.71 29.67
N ASP A 176 -1.76 21.62 28.52
CA ASP A 176 -2.17 22.24 27.27
C ASP A 176 -3.31 21.43 26.64
N ARG A 177 -4.44 22.10 26.42
CA ARG A 177 -5.73 21.46 26.09
C ARG A 177 -6.09 21.61 24.63
N ARG A 178 -5.08 21.78 23.79
CA ARG A 178 -5.22 22.04 22.37
C ARG A 178 -4.39 21.02 21.61
N PHE A 179 -5.03 20.33 20.69
CA PHE A 179 -4.37 19.47 19.72
C PHE A 179 -4.73 19.98 18.33
N ALA A 180 -3.73 20.31 17.52
CA ALA A 180 -3.94 20.75 16.15
C ALA A 180 -3.58 19.61 15.20
N LEU A 181 -4.50 19.30 14.28
CA LEU A 181 -4.28 18.31 13.23
C LEU A 181 -4.26 19.00 11.87
N GLY A 182 -3.14 18.92 11.18
CA GLY A 182 -3.03 19.34 9.78
C GLY A 182 -3.64 18.30 8.83
N LEU A 183 -4.31 18.75 7.78
CA LEU A 183 -4.79 17.91 6.68
C LEU A 183 -3.80 17.92 5.52
N TYR A 184 -2.53 17.73 5.86
CA TYR A 184 -1.41 17.62 4.93
C TYR A 184 -0.60 16.37 5.24
N ASP A 185 -0.12 15.70 4.20
CA ASP A 185 0.79 14.56 4.36
C ASP A 185 2.21 15.02 4.79
N LEU A 186 3.09 14.05 5.04
CA LEU A 186 4.48 14.33 5.45
C LEU A 186 5.30 15.09 4.39
N ALA A 187 4.85 15.11 3.14
CA ALA A 187 5.47 15.85 2.04
C ALA A 187 4.82 17.23 1.82
N GLY A 188 3.82 17.60 2.62
CA GLY A 188 3.11 18.87 2.53
C GLY A 188 1.98 18.88 1.50
N ASN A 189 1.60 17.75 0.90
CA ASN A 189 0.47 17.67 -0.01
C ASN A 189 -0.84 17.63 0.77
N VAL A 190 -1.89 18.21 0.19
CA VAL A 190 -3.23 18.18 0.79
C VAL A 190 -3.76 16.75 0.85
N ILE A 191 -4.28 16.35 2.01
CA ILE A 191 -4.97 15.08 2.20
C ILE A 191 -6.36 15.17 1.58
N ASN A 192 -6.67 14.31 0.61
CA ASN A 192 -7.97 14.26 -0.05
C ASN A 192 -8.88 13.21 0.58
N GLU A 193 -8.32 12.04 0.86
CA GLU A 193 -9.01 10.91 1.48
C GLU A 193 -8.37 10.63 2.84
N PRO A 194 -8.83 11.30 3.93
CA PRO A 194 -8.21 11.20 5.24
C PRO A 194 -8.42 9.80 5.82
N CYS A 195 -7.37 9.02 5.79
CA CYS A 195 -7.36 7.62 6.13
C CYS A 195 -6.48 7.36 7.36
N ARG A 196 -6.89 6.36 8.14
CA ARG A 196 -6.06 5.76 9.20
C ARG A 196 -6.44 4.29 9.35
N SER A 197 -5.57 3.53 10.00
CA SER A 197 -5.91 2.17 10.41
C SER A 197 -6.55 2.16 11.80
N ASN A 198 -7.58 1.34 12.00
CA ASN A 198 -8.24 1.19 13.30
C ASN A 198 -7.34 0.57 14.39
N VAL A 199 -6.20 -0.05 14.03
CA VAL A 199 -5.19 -0.55 14.98
C VAL A 199 -4.16 0.52 15.40
N CYS A 200 -4.22 1.71 14.79
CA CYS A 200 -3.35 2.82 15.14
C CYS A 200 -3.89 3.60 16.35
N ASP A 201 -3.02 3.95 17.30
CA ASP A 201 -3.41 4.72 18.50
C ASP A 201 -3.21 6.23 18.32
N HIS A 202 -2.77 6.67 17.15
CA HIS A 202 -2.49 8.07 16.84
C HIS A 202 -3.69 8.74 16.15
N PRO A 203 -4.01 10.01 16.44
CA PRO A 203 -5.09 10.75 15.79
C PRO A 203 -4.73 11.20 14.36
N GLU A 204 -3.45 11.27 14.00
CA GLU A 204 -3.03 11.73 12.68
C GLU A 204 -3.55 10.81 11.57
N VAL A 205 -3.90 11.41 10.43
CA VAL A 205 -4.37 10.72 9.23
C VAL A 205 -3.37 10.88 8.10
N PHE A 206 -3.41 9.96 7.14
CA PHE A 206 -2.66 10.03 5.89
C PHE A 206 -3.63 9.99 4.71
N ASP A 207 -3.17 10.43 3.53
CA ASP A 207 -3.97 10.34 2.30
C ASP A 207 -4.00 8.91 1.77
N LEU A 208 -5.22 8.35 1.59
CA LEU A 208 -5.40 6.97 1.13
C LEU A 208 -4.75 6.72 -0.23
N GLU A 209 -4.96 7.63 -1.19
CA GLU A 209 -4.48 7.44 -2.56
C GLU A 209 -2.95 7.42 -2.59
N THR A 210 -2.33 8.38 -1.90
CA THR A 210 -0.88 8.47 -1.74
C THR A 210 -0.31 7.25 -1.02
N PHE A 211 -0.99 6.78 0.02
CA PHE A 211 -0.61 5.55 0.72
C PHE A 211 -0.63 4.35 -0.23
N LEU A 212 -1.71 4.16 -1.00
CA LEU A 212 -1.82 3.05 -1.96
C LEU A 212 -0.75 3.13 -3.07
N LYS A 213 -0.43 4.33 -3.58
CA LYS A 213 0.69 4.52 -4.52
C LYS A 213 2.00 4.01 -3.93
N ASN A 214 2.32 4.38 -2.70
CA ASN A 214 3.55 3.94 -2.03
C ASN A 214 3.54 2.42 -1.77
N MET A 215 2.38 1.84 -1.44
CA MET A 215 2.24 0.40 -1.26
C MET A 215 2.50 -0.38 -2.55
N GLN A 216 2.18 0.17 -3.73
CA GLN A 216 2.45 -0.50 -5.00
C GLN A 216 3.94 -0.70 -5.27
N TYR A 217 4.80 0.19 -4.77
CA TYR A 217 6.25 0.09 -4.95
C TYR A 217 6.93 -0.75 -3.87
N ASN A 218 6.56 -0.53 -2.60
CA ASN A 218 7.29 -1.10 -1.47
C ASN A 218 6.63 -2.37 -0.92
N LEU A 219 5.33 -2.58 -1.18
CA LEU A 219 4.51 -3.69 -0.68
C LEU A 219 4.53 -3.87 0.84
N GLN A 220 5.00 -2.88 1.59
CA GLN A 220 5.07 -2.93 3.04
C GLN A 220 3.83 -2.30 3.67
N TRP A 221 2.86 -3.11 4.06
CA TRP A 221 1.67 -2.64 4.77
C TRP A 221 1.99 -2.20 6.20
N LYS A 222 2.60 -1.02 6.31
CA LYS A 222 2.95 -0.35 7.55
C LYS A 222 2.36 1.04 7.55
N CYS A 223 1.82 1.47 8.69
CA CYS A 223 1.32 2.83 8.83
C CYS A 223 2.46 3.83 8.59
N PRO A 224 2.29 4.85 7.71
CA PRO A 224 3.34 5.83 7.43
C PRO A 224 3.62 6.77 8.63
N ILE A 225 2.76 6.77 9.64
CA ILE A 225 2.87 7.64 10.81
C ILE A 225 3.53 6.89 11.98
N CYS A 226 3.01 5.72 12.35
CA CYS A 226 3.49 4.97 13.52
C CYS A 226 4.23 3.66 13.22
N ALA A 227 4.47 3.34 11.93
CA ALA A 227 5.16 2.14 11.45
C ALA A 227 4.56 0.78 11.86
N LYS A 228 3.43 0.75 12.59
CA LYS A 228 2.68 -0.48 12.90
C LYS A 228 2.31 -1.22 11.62
N LYS A 229 2.38 -2.55 11.64
CA LYS A 229 1.83 -3.40 10.57
C LYS A 229 0.31 -3.21 10.52
N ILE A 230 -0.21 -2.95 9.34
CA ILE A 230 -1.64 -2.71 9.08
C ILE A 230 -2.09 -3.58 7.89
N LYS A 231 -3.38 -3.68 7.65
CA LYS A 231 -3.95 -4.30 6.45
C LYS A 231 -4.96 -3.37 5.81
N TYR A 232 -5.30 -3.59 4.55
CA TYR A 232 -6.33 -2.80 3.86
C TYR A 232 -7.67 -2.85 4.61
N GLN A 233 -8.04 -4.01 5.18
CA GLN A 233 -9.30 -4.17 5.91
C GLN A 233 -9.32 -3.40 7.23
N ASP A 234 -8.15 -3.03 7.76
CA ASP A 234 -8.03 -2.23 8.97
C ASP A 234 -8.15 -0.73 8.66
N LEU A 235 -8.10 -0.33 7.38
CA LEU A 235 -8.18 1.07 6.96
C LEU A 235 -9.62 1.59 7.01
N GLU A 236 -9.77 2.81 7.49
CA GLU A 236 -11.03 3.53 7.57
C GLU A 236 -10.82 4.98 7.13
N ILE A 237 -11.86 5.57 6.54
CA ILE A 237 -11.90 7.00 6.20
C ILE A 237 -12.54 7.77 7.35
N ASP A 238 -11.86 8.81 7.85
CA ASP A 238 -12.46 9.72 8.81
C ASP A 238 -13.41 10.70 8.10
N ARG A 239 -14.71 10.38 8.18
CA ARG A 239 -15.78 11.13 7.52
C ARG A 239 -15.87 12.56 7.99
N PHE A 240 -15.54 12.81 9.26
CA PHE A 240 -15.56 14.16 9.81
C PHE A 240 -14.46 14.99 9.13
N LEU A 241 -13.22 14.51 9.15
CA LEU A 241 -12.09 15.19 8.49
C LEU A 241 -12.35 15.39 6.98
N LYS A 242 -12.93 14.40 6.30
CA LYS A 242 -13.27 14.49 4.88
C LYS A 242 -14.22 15.65 4.60
N ARG A 243 -15.30 15.79 5.39
CA ARG A 243 -16.23 16.94 5.29
C ARG A 243 -15.55 18.27 5.59
N MET A 244 -14.68 18.31 6.59
CA MET A 244 -13.94 19.52 6.95
C MET A 244 -13.08 20.00 5.78
N LYS A 245 -12.35 19.08 5.16
CA LYS A 245 -11.56 19.36 3.95
C LYS A 245 -12.43 19.85 2.80
N MET A 246 -13.59 19.22 2.55
CA MET A 246 -14.52 19.68 1.51
C MET A 246 -15.03 21.10 1.73
N ASN A 247 -15.13 21.53 2.99
CA ASN A 247 -15.52 22.88 3.37
C ASN A 247 -14.33 23.88 3.38
N GLY A 248 -13.18 23.52 2.80
CA GLY A 248 -12.01 24.39 2.65
C GLY A 248 -11.14 24.52 3.91
N LYS A 249 -11.35 23.67 4.93
CA LYS A 249 -10.57 23.72 6.16
C LYS A 249 -9.37 22.80 6.07
N THR A 250 -8.19 23.32 6.42
CA THR A 250 -6.90 22.64 6.24
C THR A 250 -6.22 22.29 7.57
N VAL A 251 -6.71 22.83 8.68
CA VAL A 251 -6.27 22.54 10.04
C VAL A 251 -7.49 22.42 10.96
N LEU A 252 -7.43 21.49 11.90
CA LEU A 252 -8.46 21.31 12.92
C LEU A 252 -7.87 21.40 14.31
N HIS A 253 -8.53 22.16 15.17
CA HIS A 253 -8.17 22.30 16.57
C HIS A 253 -9.14 21.52 17.44
N PHE A 254 -8.63 20.55 18.18
CA PHE A 254 -9.35 19.80 19.19
C PHE A 254 -9.12 20.46 20.55
N TYR A 255 -10.22 20.71 21.27
CA TYR A 255 -10.20 21.34 22.58
C TYR A 255 -10.77 20.39 23.64
N LYS A 256 -10.08 20.25 24.77
CA LYS A 256 -10.63 19.51 25.92
C LYS A 256 -11.58 20.39 26.73
N ARG A 257 -12.90 20.16 26.59
CA ARG A 257 -13.95 20.86 27.34
C ARG A 257 -13.75 20.65 28.86
N ARG A 258 -13.63 21.75 29.62
CA ARG A 258 -13.76 21.70 31.09
C ARG A 258 -15.23 21.45 31.41
N ASN A 259 -15.52 20.49 32.30
CA ASN A 259 -16.89 20.24 32.76
C ASN A 259 -17.45 21.53 33.42
N PRO A 260 -18.51 22.16 32.87
CA PRO A 260 -18.97 23.47 33.36
C PRO A 260 -19.52 23.44 34.79
N LYS A 261 -19.88 22.26 35.31
CA LYS A 261 -20.48 22.11 36.66
C LYS A 261 -19.53 22.39 37.84
N LYS A 262 -18.31 22.90 37.59
CA LYS A 262 -17.36 23.34 38.63
C LYS A 262 -16.90 24.81 38.51
N PHE A 263 -17.46 25.60 37.60
CA PHE A 263 -17.14 27.03 37.48
C PHE A 263 -18.42 27.86 37.40
N GLN A 264 -19.13 27.93 38.53
CA GLN A 264 -19.97 29.09 38.87
C GLN A 264 -19.30 29.85 40.01
N GLN A 265 -18.14 30.42 39.69
CA GLN A 265 -17.61 31.64 40.31
C GLN A 265 -16.27 31.92 39.63
N MET A 266 -16.23 32.97 38.81
CA MET A 266 -15.25 34.06 38.86
C MET A 266 -15.31 34.88 37.56
N CYS A 267 -15.10 36.17 37.77
CA CYS A 267 -15.32 37.32 36.91
C CYS A 267 -14.25 37.49 35.81
N GLY A 268 -14.53 38.34 34.82
CA GLY A 268 -13.51 39.10 34.08
C GLY A 268 -13.30 38.70 32.63
N ASP A 269 -13.35 39.70 31.75
CA ASP A 269 -13.23 39.65 30.30
C ASP A 269 -11.98 38.93 29.78
N GLU A 270 -12.08 38.24 28.64
CA GLU A 270 -11.00 38.20 27.65
C GLU A 270 -11.51 37.77 26.26
N ILE A 271 -11.20 38.61 25.28
CA ILE A 271 -11.44 38.44 23.85
C ILE A 271 -10.50 37.36 23.31
N ILE A 272 -11.01 36.39 22.54
CA ILE A 272 -10.18 35.50 21.71
C ILE A 272 -10.69 35.59 20.27
N CYS A 273 -9.75 35.95 19.38
CA CYS A 273 -9.92 36.17 17.95
C CYS A 273 -10.86 35.17 17.24
N GLU A 274 -11.70 35.73 16.36
CA GLU A 274 -12.47 35.02 15.35
C GLU A 274 -11.55 34.31 14.33
N GLN A 275 -11.11 33.10 14.67
CA GLN A 275 -10.95 32.04 13.69
C GLN A 275 -11.88 30.93 14.15
N GLU A 276 -12.87 30.59 13.31
CA GLU A 276 -13.97 29.66 13.60
C GLU A 276 -13.53 28.48 14.47
N ILE A 277 -13.80 28.59 15.77
CA ILE A 277 -13.64 27.51 16.73
C ILE A 277 -14.79 26.56 16.43
N ILE A 278 -14.47 25.43 15.81
CA ILE A 278 -15.49 24.42 15.52
C ILE A 278 -15.64 23.57 16.78
N VAL A 279 -16.36 24.11 17.74
CA VAL A 279 -16.89 23.35 18.87
C VAL A 279 -17.99 22.46 18.30
N ILE A 280 -17.66 21.20 18.04
CA ILE A 280 -18.67 20.20 17.71
C ILE A 280 -18.98 19.47 19.01
N ASP A 281 -20.22 19.61 19.46
CA ASP A 281 -20.78 18.93 20.64
C ASP A 281 -20.48 17.41 20.65
#